data_AF-A0A2Z5YXM0-F1
#
_entry.id   AF-A0A2Z5YXM0-F1
#
_cell.length_a   1.000
_cell.length_b   1.000
_cell.length_c   1.000
_cell.angle_alpha   90.00
_cell.angle_beta   90.00
_cell.angle_gamma   90.00
#
_symmetry.space_group_name_H-M   'P 1'
#
loop_
_entity.id
_entity.type
_entity.pdbx_description
1 polymer ?
#
loop_
_entity_poly.entity_id
_entity_poly.type
_entity_poly.pdbx_seq_one_letter_code
_entity_poly.pdbx_strand_id
1 'polypeptide(L)'
;MLIARLLAGRLCEGWKILSHFSKPLKAEYEPEMEPEGRRALQEIRAYFNPKRGQECLIWKVRDHIAFHSLSETVEAAYALFEPTDDLGDYLAPTFGNTLYYTTELLQYRALQHLSGADDHTAALDRLITDTQRMTSAFNTAIYAFAGVFFKRFLPIPLSNLMAEAETIDVPSFEDQCLTFFSELPVS
;
A
#
# COMPACT_ATOMS: atom_id res chain seq x y z
N MET A 1 3.16 9.68 8.02
CA MET A 1 2.07 9.68 7.00
C MET A 1 2.47 9.27 5.58
N LEU A 2 3.68 9.60 5.11
CA LEU A 2 4.11 9.35 3.73
C LEU A 2 3.96 7.89 3.25
N ILE A 3 4.42 6.93 4.06
CA ILE A 3 4.40 5.50 3.70
C ILE A 3 2.98 4.97 3.48
N ALA A 4 2.04 5.30 4.38
CA ALA A 4 0.64 4.89 4.28
C ALA A 4 -0.02 5.42 3.00
N ARG A 5 0.28 6.66 2.62
CA ARG A 5 -0.21 7.28 1.37
C ARG A 5 0.36 6.60 0.13
N LEU A 6 1.65 6.30 0.11
CA LEU A 6 2.29 5.59 -0.99
C LEU A 6 1.70 4.18 -1.15
N LEU A 7 1.49 3.48 -0.04
CA LEU A 7 0.86 2.16 -0.04
C LEU A 7 -0.58 2.23 -0.56
N ALA A 8 -1.39 3.17 -0.08
CA ALA A 8 -2.74 3.40 -0.59
C ALA A 8 -2.74 3.65 -2.12
N GLY A 9 -1.80 4.47 -2.61
CA GLY A 9 -1.61 4.70 -4.04
C GLY A 9 -1.29 3.41 -4.80
N ARG A 10 -0.36 2.59 -4.30
CA ARG A 10 0.01 1.30 -4.93
C ARG A 10 -1.15 0.31 -4.96
N LEU A 11 -1.91 0.20 -3.88
CA LEU A 11 -3.11 -0.64 -3.82
C LEU A 11 -4.15 -0.18 -4.83
N CYS A 12 -4.29 1.13 -5.05
CA CYS A 12 -5.18 1.65 -6.07
C CYS A 12 -4.77 1.24 -7.49
N GLU A 13 -3.48 1.39 -7.82
CA GLU A 13 -2.97 0.97 -9.13
C GLU A 13 -3.08 -0.55 -9.31
N GLY A 14 -2.83 -1.34 -8.26
CA GLY A 14 -3.07 -2.79 -8.25
C GLY A 14 -4.52 -3.15 -8.56
N TRP A 15 -5.48 -2.43 -7.97
CA TRP A 15 -6.90 -2.62 -8.29
C TRP A 15 -7.21 -2.29 -9.75
N LYS A 16 -6.66 -1.20 -10.31
CA LYS A 16 -6.88 -0.87 -11.73
C LYS A 16 -6.44 -2.00 -12.64
N ILE A 17 -5.26 -2.58 -12.39
CA ILE A 17 -4.75 -3.74 -13.13
C ILE A 17 -5.74 -4.91 -13.02
N LEU A 18 -6.12 -5.30 -11.79
CA LEU A 18 -7.06 -6.40 -11.58
C LEU A 18 -8.42 -6.17 -12.23
N SER A 19 -8.93 -4.93 -12.18
CA SER A 19 -10.22 -4.57 -12.76
C SER A 19 -10.18 -4.63 -14.30
N HIS A 20 -9.06 -4.22 -14.91
CA HIS A 20 -8.83 -4.31 -16.35
C HIS A 20 -8.83 -5.77 -16.83
N PHE A 21 -8.19 -6.66 -16.07
CA PHE A 21 -8.14 -8.10 -16.37
C PHE A 21 -9.29 -8.92 -15.73
N SER A 22 -10.34 -8.26 -15.24
CA SER A 22 -11.40 -8.93 -14.46
C SER A 22 -12.13 -10.04 -15.23
N LYS A 23 -12.39 -9.85 -16.52
CA LYS A 23 -13.06 -10.84 -17.38
C LYS A 23 -12.23 -12.13 -17.56
N PRO A 24 -11.00 -12.09 -18.08
CA PRO A 24 -10.18 -13.29 -18.23
C PRO A 24 -9.83 -13.91 -16.87
N LEU A 25 -9.58 -13.10 -15.83
CA LEU A 25 -9.33 -13.61 -14.48
C LEU A 25 -10.51 -14.45 -13.98
N LYS A 26 -11.74 -13.97 -14.17
CA LYS A 26 -12.96 -14.66 -13.71
C LYS A 26 -13.31 -15.89 -14.53
N ALA A 27 -13.12 -15.84 -15.85
CA ALA A 27 -13.47 -16.94 -16.74
C ALA A 27 -12.43 -18.07 -16.69
N GLU A 28 -11.15 -17.71 -16.64
CA GLU A 28 -10.07 -18.67 -16.85
C GLU A 28 -9.37 -19.04 -15.55
N TYR A 29 -9.04 -18.09 -14.67
CA TYR A 29 -8.17 -18.38 -13.52
C TYR A 29 -8.93 -18.69 -12.24
N GLU A 30 -9.95 -17.90 -11.89
CA GLU A 30 -10.74 -18.05 -10.66
C GLU A 30 -11.33 -19.45 -10.43
N PRO A 31 -11.85 -20.17 -11.45
CA PRO A 31 -12.38 -21.52 -11.25
C PRO A 31 -11.34 -22.51 -10.72
N GLU A 32 -10.07 -22.30 -11.07
CA GLU A 32 -8.95 -23.16 -10.68
C GLU A 32 -8.20 -22.68 -9.43
N MET A 33 -8.49 -21.48 -8.94
CA MET A 33 -7.86 -20.96 -7.72
C MET A 33 -8.32 -21.73 -6.48
N GLU A 34 -7.48 -21.74 -5.45
CA GLU A 34 -7.88 -22.24 -4.13
C GLU A 34 -9.02 -21.37 -3.52
N PRO A 35 -9.87 -21.92 -2.64
CA PRO A 35 -10.99 -21.20 -2.03
C PRO A 35 -10.60 -19.91 -1.32
N GLU A 36 -9.38 -19.84 -0.76
CA GLU A 36 -8.85 -18.64 -0.12
C GLU A 36 -8.57 -17.53 -1.13
N GLY A 37 -7.93 -17.84 -2.26
CA GLY A 37 -7.67 -16.88 -3.34
C GLY A 37 -8.95 -16.28 -3.92
N ARG A 38 -9.99 -17.12 -4.12
CA ARG A 38 -11.31 -16.63 -4.58
C ARG A 38 -11.95 -15.67 -3.58
N ARG A 39 -11.87 -15.98 -2.28
CA ARG A 39 -12.39 -15.11 -1.21
C ARG A 39 -11.64 -13.77 -1.19
N ALA A 40 -10.32 -13.81 -1.30
CA ALA A 40 -9.49 -12.61 -1.36
C ALA A 40 -9.84 -11.71 -2.57
N LEU A 41 -10.04 -12.29 -3.76
CA LEU A 41 -10.50 -11.53 -4.93
C LEU A 41 -11.89 -10.91 -4.74
N GLN A 42 -12.82 -11.62 -4.11
CA GLN A 42 -14.14 -11.08 -3.79
C GLN A 42 -14.05 -9.93 -2.80
N GLU A 43 -13.18 -10.04 -1.79
CA GLU A 43 -12.94 -8.99 -0.80
C GLU A 43 -12.35 -7.73 -1.43
N ILE A 44 -11.32 -7.85 -2.27
CA ILE A 44 -10.74 -6.72 -3.01
C ILE A 44 -11.84 -6.04 -3.85
N ARG A 45 -12.62 -6.81 -4.60
CA ARG A 45 -13.72 -6.28 -5.42
C ARG A 45 -14.76 -5.54 -4.59
N ALA A 46 -15.17 -6.12 -3.46
CA ALA A 46 -16.16 -5.51 -2.59
C ALA A 46 -15.67 -4.20 -1.97
N TYR A 47 -14.38 -4.12 -1.64
CA TYR A 47 -13.79 -2.92 -1.07
C TYR A 47 -13.63 -1.78 -2.10
N PHE A 48 -13.11 -2.09 -3.29
CA PHE A 48 -12.85 -1.07 -4.33
C PHE A 48 -14.04 -0.77 -5.25
N ASN A 49 -15.09 -1.60 -5.21
CA ASN A 49 -16.37 -1.33 -5.86
C ASN A 49 -17.51 -1.33 -4.81
N PRO A 50 -17.49 -0.37 -3.88
CA PRO A 50 -18.44 -0.33 -2.78
C PRO A 50 -19.87 -0.11 -3.29
N LYS A 51 -20.86 -0.60 -2.54
CA LYS A 51 -22.28 -0.35 -2.86
C LYS A 51 -22.59 1.15 -2.71
N ARG A 52 -23.68 1.59 -3.36
CA ARG A 52 -24.13 3.00 -3.29
C ARG A 52 -24.20 3.48 -1.83
N GLY A 53 -23.46 4.55 -1.51
CA GLY A 53 -23.38 5.13 -0.16
C GLY A 53 -22.23 4.60 0.72
N GLN A 54 -21.41 3.67 0.22
CA GLN A 54 -20.17 3.25 0.86
C GLN A 54 -18.98 3.85 0.11
N GLU A 55 -17.96 4.29 0.84
CA GLU A 55 -16.80 4.96 0.29
C GLU A 55 -15.51 4.18 0.59
N CYS A 56 -14.60 4.14 -0.39
CA CYS A 56 -13.29 3.52 -0.27
C CYS A 56 -12.28 4.56 0.20
N LEU A 57 -11.84 4.47 1.46
CA LEU A 57 -10.89 5.43 2.05
C LEU A 57 -9.56 5.45 1.30
N ILE A 58 -9.03 4.27 0.93
CA ILE A 58 -7.80 4.16 0.14
C ILE A 58 -7.90 4.93 -1.18
N TRP A 59 -9.04 4.87 -1.87
CA TRP A 59 -9.27 5.60 -3.12
C TRP A 59 -9.34 7.12 -2.89
N LYS A 60 -10.06 7.55 -1.85
CA LYS A 60 -10.14 8.96 -1.44
C LYS A 60 -8.76 9.54 -1.15
N VAL A 61 -7.98 8.85 -0.32
CA VAL A 61 -6.62 9.26 0.02
C VAL A 61 -5.75 9.34 -1.24
N ARG A 62 -5.87 8.38 -2.16
CA ARG A 62 -5.15 8.40 -3.43
C ARG A 62 -5.51 9.61 -4.29
N ASP A 63 -6.79 9.92 -4.43
CA ASP A 63 -7.29 10.99 -5.31
C ASP A 63 -7.07 12.40 -4.73
N HIS A 64 -7.18 12.56 -3.40
CA HIS A 64 -7.26 13.89 -2.75
C HIS A 64 -6.03 14.27 -1.92
N ILE A 65 -5.17 13.30 -1.56
CA ILE A 65 -3.99 13.55 -0.71
C ILE A 65 -2.72 13.02 -1.38
N ALA A 66 -2.72 11.82 -1.96
CA ALA A 66 -1.48 11.14 -2.35
C ALA A 66 -0.71 11.82 -3.50
N PHE A 67 -1.41 12.35 -4.52
CA PHE A 67 -0.77 12.89 -5.73
C PHE A 67 -1.23 14.30 -6.12
N HIS A 68 -2.36 14.76 -5.56
CA HIS A 68 -2.90 16.10 -5.77
C HIS A 68 -3.37 16.64 -4.42
N SER A 69 -2.71 17.66 -3.88
CA SER A 69 -3.28 18.45 -2.78
C SER A 69 -4.42 19.28 -3.35
N LEU A 70 -5.62 18.70 -3.46
CA LEU A 70 -6.79 19.41 -3.96
C LEU A 70 -7.02 20.65 -3.07
N SER A 71 -7.19 21.82 -3.70
CA SER A 71 -7.31 23.10 -2.99
C SER A 71 -8.44 23.07 -1.96
N GLU A 72 -9.57 22.44 -2.29
CA GLU A 72 -10.71 22.29 -1.40
C GLU A 72 -10.38 21.43 -0.17
N THR A 73 -9.60 20.37 -0.34
CA THR A 73 -9.16 19.50 0.78
C THR A 73 -8.14 20.22 1.67
N VAL A 74 -7.28 21.03 1.07
CA VAL A 74 -6.33 21.87 1.79
C VAL A 74 -7.06 22.97 2.58
N GLU A 75 -8.03 23.64 1.97
CA GLU A 75 -8.83 24.69 2.61
C GLU A 75 -9.65 24.14 3.77
N ALA A 76 -10.31 22.98 3.59
CA ALA A 76 -11.01 22.28 4.67
C ALA A 76 -10.06 21.88 5.81
N ALA A 77 -8.84 21.44 5.50
CA ALA A 77 -7.84 21.12 6.50
C ALA A 77 -7.35 22.37 7.25
N TYR A 78 -7.16 23.50 6.55
CA TYR A 78 -6.83 24.79 7.17
C TYR A 78 -7.92 25.28 8.12
N ALA A 79 -9.20 25.09 7.78
CA ALA A 79 -10.33 25.49 8.61
C ALA A 79 -10.44 24.71 9.94
N LEU A 80 -9.74 23.57 10.06
CA LEU A 80 -9.70 22.76 11.29
C LEU A 80 -8.62 23.19 12.29
N PHE A 81 -7.78 24.18 11.92
CA PHE A 81 -6.76 24.73 12.83
C PHE A 81 -7.35 25.81 13.73
N GLU A 82 -7.01 25.75 15.01
CA GLU A 82 -7.31 26.85 15.94
C GLU A 82 -6.24 27.96 15.78
N PRO A 83 -6.58 29.23 16.05
CA PRO A 83 -5.61 30.33 15.98
C PRO A 83 -4.37 30.15 16.89
N THR A 84 -4.47 29.27 17.88
CA THR A 84 -3.40 28.92 18.82
C THR A 84 -2.52 27.76 18.35
N ASP A 85 -2.86 27.10 17.24
CA ASP A 85 -2.07 25.99 16.71
C ASP A 85 -0.72 26.51 16.18
N ASP A 86 0.37 25.87 16.62
CA ASP A 86 1.73 26.23 16.21
C ASP A 86 2.02 25.72 14.80
N LEU A 87 1.98 26.64 13.83
CA LEU A 87 2.31 26.42 12.42
C LEU A 87 3.76 26.81 12.09
N GLY A 88 4.62 26.95 13.10
CA GLY A 88 6.03 27.26 12.89
C GLY A 88 6.78 26.10 12.24
N ASP A 89 7.30 26.29 11.02
CA ASP A 89 8.19 25.34 10.34
C ASP A 89 9.63 25.30 10.93
N TYR A 90 9.74 25.31 12.26
CA TYR A 90 11.02 25.20 12.95
C TYR A 90 11.03 23.93 13.81
N LEU A 91 11.99 23.05 13.51
CA LEU A 91 12.45 21.90 14.30
C LEU A 91 11.55 21.59 15.51
N ALA A 92 10.46 20.87 15.26
CA ALA A 92 9.51 20.50 16.31
C ALA A 92 10.24 19.73 17.43
N PRO A 93 10.07 20.09 18.71
CA PRO A 93 10.89 19.56 19.79
C PRO A 93 10.71 18.06 20.07
N THR A 94 9.65 17.43 19.55
CA THR A 94 9.24 16.06 19.93
C THR A 94 8.92 15.10 18.79
N PHE A 95 8.83 15.56 17.54
CA PHE A 95 8.59 14.70 16.37
C PHE A 95 9.58 15.06 15.28
N GLY A 96 10.23 14.03 14.71
CA GLY A 96 11.44 14.09 13.89
C GLY A 96 11.61 15.40 13.11
N ASN A 97 12.75 16.05 13.37
CA ASN A 97 13.27 17.26 12.71
C ASN A 97 13.10 17.19 11.20
N THR A 98 11.94 17.60 10.71
CA THR A 98 11.64 17.68 9.29
C THR A 98 11.17 19.11 9.04
N LEU A 99 11.74 19.75 8.02
CA LEU A 99 11.36 21.08 7.54
C LEU A 99 9.93 21.10 6.94
N TYR A 100 9.08 20.14 7.30
CA TYR A 100 7.79 19.85 6.69
C TYR A 100 6.71 19.58 7.76
N TYR A 101 6.94 19.96 9.02
CA TYR A 101 6.01 19.70 10.13
C TYR A 101 4.59 20.20 9.83
N THR A 102 4.46 21.45 9.39
CA THR A 102 3.16 22.04 9.02
C THR A 102 2.49 21.28 7.87
N THR A 103 3.30 20.81 6.91
CA THR A 103 2.81 20.02 5.77
C THR A 103 2.33 18.63 6.22
N GLU A 104 3.00 17.99 7.18
CA GLU A 104 2.53 16.73 7.76
C GLU A 104 1.24 16.93 8.56
N LEU A 105 1.16 18.00 9.36
CA LEU A 105 -0.02 18.33 10.15
C LEU A 105 -1.24 18.58 9.26
N LEU A 106 -1.07 19.33 8.17
CA LEU A 106 -2.11 19.53 7.16
C LEU A 106 -2.59 18.21 6.55
N GLN A 107 -1.69 17.25 6.31
CA GLN A 107 -2.05 15.93 5.79
C GLN A 107 -2.83 15.09 6.81
N TYR A 108 -2.50 15.18 8.10
CA TYR A 108 -3.27 14.54 9.16
C TYR A 108 -4.69 15.09 9.24
N ARG A 109 -4.85 16.43 9.18
CA ARG A 109 -6.16 17.09 9.17
C ARG A 109 -6.97 16.77 7.90
N ALA A 110 -6.32 16.75 6.73
CA ALA A 110 -6.96 16.32 5.49
C ALA A 110 -7.45 14.87 5.57
N LEU A 111 -6.66 13.96 6.16
CA LEU A 111 -7.07 12.57 6.36
C LEU A 111 -8.25 12.46 7.32
N GLN A 112 -8.25 13.22 8.43
CA GLN A 112 -9.37 13.31 9.36
C GLN A 112 -10.65 13.69 8.61
N HIS A 113 -10.60 14.76 7.81
CA HIS A 113 -11.74 15.22 7.02
C HIS A 113 -12.23 14.15 6.02
N LEU A 114 -11.34 13.54 5.23
CA LEU A 114 -11.73 12.54 4.22
C LEU A 114 -12.29 11.25 4.81
N SER A 115 -11.78 10.85 5.97
CA SER A 115 -12.24 9.65 6.67
C SER A 115 -13.53 9.88 7.46
N GLY A 116 -13.87 11.13 7.77
CA GLY A 116 -14.99 11.48 8.65
C GLY A 116 -14.77 11.02 10.09
N ALA A 117 -13.51 10.85 10.51
CA ALA A 117 -13.17 10.44 11.87
C ALA A 117 -13.15 11.63 12.84
N ASP A 118 -13.38 11.34 14.12
CA ASP A 118 -13.44 12.36 15.18
C ASP A 118 -12.09 13.05 15.41
N ASP A 119 -10.98 12.32 15.25
CA ASP A 119 -9.61 12.83 15.35
C ASP A 119 -8.67 12.23 14.30
N HIS A 120 -7.47 12.81 14.20
CA HIS A 120 -6.46 12.42 13.22
C HIS A 120 -5.80 11.06 13.52
N THR A 121 -5.78 10.62 14.77
CA THR A 121 -5.25 9.31 15.17
C THR A 121 -6.20 8.20 14.71
N ALA A 122 -7.49 8.33 14.99
CA ALA A 122 -8.53 7.42 14.51
C ALA A 122 -8.59 7.35 12.98
N ALA A 123 -8.39 8.51 12.31
CA ALA A 123 -8.29 8.57 10.86
C ALA A 123 -7.09 7.77 10.32
N LEU A 124 -5.93 7.91 10.96
CA LEU A 124 -4.71 7.19 10.62
C LEU A 124 -4.86 5.68 10.86
N ASP A 125 -5.39 5.28 12.02
CA ASP A 125 -5.61 3.88 12.37
C ASP A 125 -6.55 3.19 11.39
N ARG A 126 -7.60 3.88 10.96
CA ARG A 126 -8.51 3.38 9.92
C ARG A 126 -7.79 3.18 8.59
N LEU A 127 -6.96 4.14 8.17
CA LEU A 127 -6.17 4.00 6.93
C LEU A 127 -5.16 2.84 7.03
N ILE A 128 -4.46 2.69 8.16
CA ILE A 128 -3.53 1.58 8.40
C ILE A 128 -4.27 0.25 8.35
N THR A 129 -5.42 0.15 9.02
CA THR A 129 -6.25 -1.06 9.04
C THR A 129 -6.71 -1.44 7.63
N ASP A 130 -7.26 -0.48 6.88
CA ASP A 130 -7.72 -0.72 5.51
C ASP A 130 -6.56 -1.15 4.60
N THR A 131 -5.41 -0.46 4.69
CA THR A 131 -4.24 -0.78 3.86
C THR A 131 -3.65 -2.14 4.20
N GLN A 132 -3.49 -2.49 5.47
CA GLN A 132 -3.01 -3.82 5.89
C GLN A 132 -3.95 -4.93 5.39
N ARG A 133 -5.25 -4.75 5.60
CA ARG A 133 -6.28 -5.69 5.17
C ARG A 133 -6.24 -5.91 3.66
N MET A 134 -6.19 -4.83 2.88
CA MET A 134 -6.12 -4.92 1.42
C MET A 134 -4.79 -5.48 0.94
N THR A 135 -3.65 -5.12 1.54
CA THR A 135 -2.36 -5.73 1.22
C THR A 135 -2.39 -7.24 1.43
N SER A 136 -2.95 -7.72 2.54
CA SER A 136 -3.11 -9.15 2.78
C SER A 136 -3.97 -9.81 1.70
N ALA A 137 -5.14 -9.23 1.40
CA ALA A 137 -6.02 -9.76 0.36
C ALA A 137 -5.35 -9.79 -1.03
N PHE A 138 -4.61 -8.73 -1.41
CA PHE A 138 -3.84 -8.69 -2.65
C PHE A 138 -2.79 -9.79 -2.71
N ASN A 139 -2.00 -9.97 -1.65
CA ASN A 139 -0.98 -11.00 -1.60
C ASN A 139 -1.60 -12.40 -1.77
N THR A 140 -2.67 -12.70 -1.03
CA THR A 140 -3.38 -13.99 -1.14
C THR A 140 -3.93 -14.21 -2.56
N ALA A 141 -4.51 -13.19 -3.18
CA ALA A 141 -5.00 -13.27 -4.56
C ALA A 141 -3.87 -13.50 -5.57
N ILE A 142 -2.74 -12.80 -5.41
CA ILE A 142 -1.56 -12.93 -6.27
C ILE A 142 -0.96 -14.34 -6.15
N TYR A 143 -0.81 -14.87 -4.93
CA TYR A 143 -0.29 -16.23 -4.74
C TYR A 143 -1.22 -17.30 -5.32
N ALA A 144 -2.54 -17.14 -5.15
CA ALA A 144 -3.50 -18.05 -5.75
C ALA A 144 -3.46 -18.02 -7.29
N PHE A 145 -3.33 -16.82 -7.88
CA PHE A 145 -3.13 -16.67 -9.31
C PHE A 145 -1.81 -17.32 -9.77
N ALA A 146 -0.71 -17.06 -9.06
CA ALA A 146 0.59 -17.65 -9.36
C ALA A 146 0.52 -19.18 -9.33
N GLY A 147 -0.17 -19.77 -8.36
CA GLY A 147 -0.40 -21.22 -8.28
C GLY A 147 -1.09 -21.78 -9.54
N VAL A 148 -2.17 -21.14 -10.00
CA VAL A 148 -2.86 -21.55 -11.24
C VAL A 148 -1.96 -21.34 -12.46
N PHE A 149 -1.27 -20.21 -12.54
CA PHE A 149 -0.35 -19.90 -13.63
C PHE A 149 0.76 -20.95 -13.74
N PHE A 150 1.42 -21.26 -12.62
CA PHE A 150 2.46 -22.27 -12.56
C PHE A 150 1.96 -23.65 -12.96
N LYS A 151 0.79 -24.07 -12.48
CA LYS A 151 0.18 -25.34 -12.87
C LYS A 151 -0.08 -25.44 -14.39
N ARG A 152 -0.41 -24.33 -15.03
CA ARG A 152 -0.73 -24.28 -16.47
C ARG A 152 0.51 -24.21 -17.36
N PHE A 153 1.53 -23.46 -16.94
CA PHE A 153 2.62 -23.04 -17.83
C PHE A 153 3.99 -23.57 -17.44
N LEU A 154 4.18 -24.10 -16.23
CA LEU A 154 5.43 -24.78 -15.90
C LEU A 154 5.37 -26.24 -16.37
N PRO A 155 6.34 -26.69 -17.21
CA PRO A 155 6.36 -28.03 -17.78
C PRO A 155 6.67 -29.12 -16.75
N ILE A 156 7.18 -28.73 -15.57
CA ILE A 156 7.53 -29.63 -14.48
C ILE A 156 6.61 -29.30 -13.29
N PRO A 157 5.98 -30.30 -12.65
CA PRO A 157 5.23 -30.11 -11.41
C PRO A 157 6.09 -29.38 -10.37
N LEU A 158 5.52 -28.37 -9.69
CA LEU A 158 6.17 -27.61 -8.61
C LEU A 158 6.81 -28.50 -7.55
N SER A 159 6.24 -29.68 -7.29
CA SER A 159 6.78 -30.70 -6.38
C SER A 159 8.19 -31.15 -6.74
N ASN A 160 8.57 -31.11 -8.02
CA ASN A 160 9.87 -31.55 -8.49
C ASN A 160 10.91 -30.42 -8.43
N LEU A 161 10.51 -29.16 -8.51
CA LEU A 161 11.41 -28.01 -8.32
C LEU A 161 11.93 -27.93 -6.88
N MET A 162 11.12 -28.34 -5.89
CA MET A 162 11.60 -28.45 -4.50
C MET A 162 12.64 -29.56 -4.30
N ALA A 163 12.68 -30.56 -5.18
CA ALA A 163 13.69 -31.61 -5.16
C ALA A 163 15.03 -31.15 -5.75
N GLU A 164 15.03 -30.08 -6.55
CA GLU A 164 16.22 -29.42 -7.11
C GLU A 164 16.66 -28.19 -6.30
N ALA A 165 16.32 -28.13 -5.01
CA ALA A 165 16.81 -27.08 -4.13
C ALA A 165 18.33 -27.25 -3.92
N GLU A 166 19.13 -26.69 -4.83
CA GLU A 166 20.55 -26.51 -4.60
C GLU A 166 20.72 -25.60 -3.38
N THR A 167 21.36 -26.14 -2.35
CA THR A 167 21.75 -25.34 -1.19
C THR A 167 22.92 -24.48 -1.63
N ILE A 168 22.64 -23.24 -2.00
CA ILE A 168 23.68 -22.25 -2.22
C ILE A 168 24.24 -21.92 -0.84
N ASP A 169 25.53 -22.18 -0.65
CA ASP A 169 26.23 -21.83 0.58
C ASP A 169 26.40 -20.30 0.59
N VAL A 170 25.41 -19.62 1.17
CA VAL A 170 25.42 -18.15 1.28
C VAL A 170 26.15 -17.82 2.59
N PRO A 171 27.27 -17.06 2.55
CA PRO A 171 27.96 -16.63 3.75
C PRO A 171 27.01 -15.85 4.67
N SER A 172 27.21 -15.95 5.98
CA SER A 172 26.39 -15.26 6.98
C SER A 172 26.28 -13.78 6.63
N PHE A 173 25.14 -13.16 6.93
CA PHE A 173 24.98 -11.71 6.74
C PHE A 173 26.08 -10.92 7.46
N GLU A 174 26.62 -11.45 8.56
CA GLU A 174 27.74 -10.86 9.32
C GLU A 174 29.08 -10.96 8.58
N ASP A 175 29.24 -11.95 7.68
CA ASP A 175 30.44 -12.14 6.86
C ASP A 175 30.40 -11.29 5.57
N GLN A 176 29.25 -10.71 5.24
CA GLN A 176 29.05 -9.87 4.06
C GLN A 176 29.49 -8.43 4.35
N CYS A 177 30.80 -8.20 4.34
CA CYS A 177 31.36 -6.84 4.35
C CYS A 177 31.17 -6.19 2.97
N LEU A 178 30.23 -5.24 2.85
CA LEU A 178 30.28 -4.27 1.76
C LEU A 178 31.50 -3.38 1.98
N THR A 179 32.43 -3.35 1.02
CA THR A 179 33.55 -2.41 1.03
C THR A 179 32.96 -1.01 0.95
N PHE A 180 32.84 -0.34 2.11
CA PHE A 180 32.17 0.96 2.23
C PHE A 180 32.91 2.08 1.47
N PHE A 181 34.12 1.79 0.96
CA PHE A 181 34.83 2.61 0.00
C PHE A 181 35.48 1.69 -1.06
N SER A 182 34.92 1.66 -2.26
CA SER A 182 35.71 1.28 -3.44
C SER A 182 36.70 2.43 -3.68
N GLU A 183 38.00 2.17 -3.58
CA GLU A 183 39.00 3.14 -4.00
C GLU A 183 38.79 3.47 -5.49
N LEU A 184 38.70 4.77 -5.83
CA LEU A 184 38.64 5.20 -7.22
C LEU A 184 39.93 4.76 -7.92
N PRO A 185 39.87 4.26 -9.16
CA PRO A 185 41.06 3.86 -9.89
C PRO A 185 42.00 5.07 -10.03
N VAL A 186 43.23 4.90 -9.54
CA VAL A 186 44.28 5.90 -9.63
C VAL A 186 44.74 5.96 -11.10
N SER A 187 44.50 7.11 -11.74
CA SER A 187 45.04 7.45 -13.06
C SER A 187 46.52 7.82 -12.99
#